data_AF-A0A8S8ZRR4-F1
#
_entry.id   AF-A0A8S8ZRR4-F1
#
_cell.length_a   1.000
_cell.length_b   1.000
_cell.length_c   1.000
_cell.angle_alpha   90.00
_cell.angle_beta   90.00
_cell.angle_gamma   90.00
#
_symmetry.space_group_name_H-M   'P 1'
#
loop_
_entity.id
_entity.type
_entity.pdbx_description
1 polymer ?
#
loop_
_entity_poly.entity_id
_entity_poly.type
_entity_poly.pdbx_seq_one_letter_code
_entity_poly.pdbx_strand_id
1 'polypeptide(L)'
;MTIFDQQNMAPAPWDSVPPEDTLFALVTGANRQRLIDEYLTTRSLTSHLVVIPTTRSVKKSQETIHALRQHAREFATTSDILRSRAGGPSYDPRSVTKRIHILSVQLDLCNLADVHRAAEQLVNGTVSSPVNGNDALYFTSLTDVRIPRLDSVIFNAGMGGWTGLDWPKVFHNVLTKGLVQATTWPTFKAATAGHVVNPLPDVKNEKVPEMGQVFCANVFGHYLFAHKLVPLLSRSDDTSLPPGRIIWESSIEPGWKNLDLSDFQAIKTNAAYESTKRLTDVLSLTATLPSARPFVNSYLQPATKSTSQTTPPSIYLVHPGIVQTTLFPLNAFMFFWYRVVLYIARWLGSPWHPITGYNGAVAPVWLALQEQEALDAVKAEHVKWGSSTDWWGESRVKKTEVEGWGWDGTVETRTELKNEKGERGAGRKIVGRKSGATDLTEEKRVEFEQLGVDCWKEMERLRGEWEGRLDSVLGRK
;
A
#
# COMPACT_ATOMS: atom_id res chain seq x y z
N MET A 1 -0.54 -32.88 -6.17
CA MET A 1 0.68 -33.07 -5.37
C MET A 1 0.41 -34.23 -4.43
N THR A 2 1.16 -35.32 -4.53
CA THR A 2 0.97 -36.54 -3.72
C THR A 2 1.43 -36.30 -2.28
N ILE A 3 0.81 -37.00 -1.33
CA ILE A 3 1.08 -36.97 0.12
C ILE A 3 2.59 -37.15 0.45
N PHE A 4 3.36 -37.76 -0.45
CA PHE A 4 4.81 -37.94 -0.33
C PHE A 4 5.64 -36.64 -0.42
N ASP A 5 5.16 -35.55 -1.03
CA ASP A 5 5.91 -34.28 -1.09
C ASP A 5 5.82 -33.45 0.20
N GLN A 6 4.94 -33.80 1.14
CA GLN A 6 4.82 -33.08 2.42
C GLN A 6 5.86 -33.53 3.46
N GLN A 7 6.55 -34.66 3.25
CA GLN A 7 7.39 -35.29 4.29
C GLN A 7 8.86 -34.80 4.37
N ASN A 8 9.33 -33.94 3.45
CA ASN A 8 10.74 -33.48 3.43
C ASN A 8 10.92 -31.96 3.56
N MET A 9 9.88 -31.19 3.87
CA MET A 9 10.00 -29.74 4.11
C MET A 9 10.40 -29.46 5.56
N ALA A 10 11.40 -28.60 5.77
CA ALA A 10 11.74 -28.14 7.11
C ALA A 10 10.54 -27.37 7.70
N PRO A 11 10.11 -27.65 8.94
CA PRO A 11 9.00 -26.94 9.55
C PRO A 11 9.37 -25.46 9.69
N ALA A 12 8.44 -24.58 9.32
CA ALA A 12 8.65 -23.15 9.46
C ALA A 12 8.53 -22.75 10.94
N PRO A 13 9.24 -21.71 11.41
CA PRO A 13 9.22 -21.35 12.82
C PRO A 13 7.85 -20.91 13.36
N TRP A 14 6.94 -20.51 12.47
CA TRP A 14 5.56 -20.13 12.83
C TRP A 14 4.60 -21.31 12.87
N ASP A 15 4.98 -22.51 12.41
CA ASP A 15 4.09 -23.68 12.42
C ASP A 15 3.78 -24.15 13.85
N SER A 16 4.62 -23.80 14.82
CA SER A 16 4.42 -24.09 16.25
C SER A 16 3.70 -22.97 17.01
N VAL A 17 3.24 -21.92 16.33
CA VAL A 17 2.65 -20.73 16.94
C VAL A 17 1.16 -20.66 16.57
N PRO A 18 0.25 -20.34 17.52
CA PRO A 18 -1.16 -20.18 17.19
C PRO A 18 -1.37 -19.17 16.05
N PRO A 19 -2.33 -19.40 15.13
CA PRO A 19 -2.58 -18.50 14.01
C PRO A 19 -2.80 -17.05 14.44
N GLU A 20 -3.53 -16.80 15.53
CA GLU A 20 -3.81 -15.48 16.11
C GLU A 20 -2.54 -14.74 16.59
N ASP A 21 -1.48 -15.49 16.88
CA ASP A 21 -0.17 -14.98 17.30
C ASP A 21 0.82 -14.88 16.12
N THR A 22 0.35 -14.98 14.88
CA THR A 22 1.19 -14.81 13.69
C THR A 22 0.62 -13.73 12.76
N LEU A 23 1.48 -12.91 12.17
CA LEU A 23 1.08 -11.91 11.17
C LEU A 23 1.94 -12.04 9.91
N PHE A 24 1.30 -12.23 8.76
CA PHE A 24 1.92 -12.30 7.44
C PHE A 24 1.60 -11.04 6.64
N ALA A 25 2.60 -10.17 6.47
CA ALA A 25 2.47 -8.89 5.79
C ALA A 25 3.36 -8.82 4.54
N LEU A 26 2.75 -8.67 3.37
CA LEU A 26 3.46 -8.43 2.11
C LEU A 26 3.49 -6.94 1.80
N VAL A 27 4.63 -6.43 1.34
CA VAL A 27 4.79 -5.00 1.01
C VAL A 27 5.47 -4.83 -0.34
N THR A 28 4.83 -4.14 -1.27
CA THR A 28 5.45 -3.83 -2.56
C THR A 28 6.29 -2.56 -2.49
N GLY A 29 7.44 -2.51 -3.19
CA GLY A 29 8.22 -1.27 -3.31
C GLY A 29 9.02 -0.86 -2.07
N ALA A 30 9.29 -1.84 -1.19
CA ALA A 30 10.23 -1.91 -0.07
C ALA A 30 10.31 -0.78 1.01
N ASN A 31 10.63 -1.25 2.22
CA ASN A 31 11.00 -0.58 3.48
C ASN A 31 9.85 -0.02 4.34
N ARG A 32 9.25 -0.91 5.16
CA ARG A 32 8.32 -0.55 6.24
C ARG A 32 8.91 -0.90 7.61
N GLN A 33 10.00 -0.24 7.97
CA GLN A 33 10.65 -0.37 9.30
C GLN A 33 9.65 -0.19 10.45
N ARG A 34 8.74 0.79 10.30
CA ARG A 34 7.68 1.07 11.28
C ARG A 34 6.75 -0.10 11.57
N LEU A 35 6.50 -0.99 10.59
CA LEU A 35 5.68 -2.19 10.80
C LEU A 35 6.34 -3.09 11.86
N ILE A 36 7.66 -3.27 11.79
CA ILE A 36 8.43 -4.07 12.75
C ILE A 36 8.34 -3.42 14.13
N ASP A 37 8.59 -2.11 14.21
CA ASP A 37 8.65 -1.38 15.48
C ASP A 37 7.31 -1.38 16.20
N GLU A 38 6.22 -1.07 15.49
CA GLU A 38 4.87 -1.08 16.07
C GLU A 38 4.41 -2.49 16.41
N TYR A 39 4.69 -3.48 15.56
CA TYR A 39 4.36 -4.87 15.88
C TYR A 39 5.03 -5.32 17.18
N LEU A 40 6.36 -5.13 17.27
CA LEU A 40 7.13 -5.53 18.44
C LEU A 40 6.68 -4.82 19.72
N THR A 41 6.29 -3.54 19.62
CA THR A 41 5.89 -2.73 20.78
C THR A 41 4.43 -2.87 21.17
N THR A 42 3.58 -3.50 20.36
CA THR A 42 2.14 -3.65 20.64
C THR A 42 1.72 -5.09 20.86
N ARG A 43 2.25 -6.04 20.08
CA ARG A 43 1.84 -7.45 20.10
C ARG A 43 2.48 -8.26 21.22
N SER A 44 1.97 -9.49 21.39
CA SER A 44 2.47 -10.45 22.38
C SER A 44 3.97 -10.72 22.18
N LEU A 45 4.70 -10.95 23.28
CA LEU A 45 6.12 -11.30 23.25
C LEU A 45 6.39 -12.70 22.68
N THR A 46 5.35 -13.50 22.46
CA THR A 46 5.43 -14.83 21.82
C THR A 46 4.99 -14.81 20.36
N SER A 47 4.41 -13.71 19.88
CA SER A 47 3.86 -13.61 18.52
C SER A 47 4.94 -13.46 17.45
N HIS A 48 4.70 -13.92 16.23
CA HIS A 48 5.65 -13.88 15.12
C HIS A 48 5.19 -12.99 13.97
N LEU A 49 6.10 -12.16 13.48
CA LEU A 49 5.89 -11.31 12.31
C LEU A 49 6.65 -11.87 11.12
N VAL A 50 5.95 -12.09 10.01
CA VAL A 50 6.52 -12.43 8.71
C VAL A 50 6.33 -11.23 7.78
N VAL A 51 7.42 -10.59 7.38
CA VAL A 51 7.42 -9.48 6.42
C VAL A 51 7.96 -9.97 5.09
N ILE A 52 7.21 -9.75 4.01
CA ILE A 52 7.55 -10.17 2.65
C ILE A 52 7.66 -8.91 1.76
N PRO A 53 8.76 -8.15 1.81
CA PRO A 53 9.04 -7.13 0.81
C PRO A 53 9.17 -7.72 -0.60
N THR A 54 8.59 -7.05 -1.59
CA THR A 54 8.85 -7.34 -3.00
C THR A 54 9.77 -6.30 -3.62
N THR A 55 10.67 -6.74 -4.50
CA THR A 55 11.55 -5.85 -5.27
C THR A 55 11.68 -6.36 -6.71
N ARG A 56 12.27 -5.55 -7.59
CA ARG A 56 12.45 -5.92 -9.01
C ARG A 56 13.68 -6.79 -9.28
N SER A 57 14.56 -6.98 -8.29
CA SER A 57 15.79 -7.75 -8.50
C SER A 57 16.30 -8.45 -7.25
N VAL A 58 16.98 -9.58 -7.44
CA VAL A 58 17.57 -10.38 -6.35
C VAL A 58 18.50 -9.55 -5.48
N LYS A 59 19.35 -8.72 -6.10
CA LYS A 59 20.25 -7.80 -5.39
C LYS A 59 19.46 -6.85 -4.49
N LYS A 60 18.39 -6.24 -5.02
CA LYS A 60 17.60 -5.29 -4.23
C LYS A 60 16.85 -5.97 -3.09
N SER A 61 16.36 -7.18 -3.31
CA SER A 61 15.77 -8.01 -2.25
C SER A 61 16.77 -8.29 -1.14
N GLN A 62 18.01 -8.68 -1.47
CA GLN A 62 19.06 -8.92 -0.48
C GLN A 62 19.39 -7.66 0.33
N GLU A 63 19.56 -6.51 -0.34
CA GLU A 63 19.77 -5.22 0.32
C GLU A 63 18.61 -4.86 1.26
N THR A 64 17.38 -5.04 0.83
CA THR A 64 16.18 -4.77 1.63
C THR A 64 16.07 -5.71 2.83
N ILE A 65 16.28 -7.01 2.65
CA ILE A 65 16.29 -7.98 3.76
C ILE A 65 17.35 -7.59 4.78
N HIS A 66 18.57 -7.28 4.33
CA HIS A 66 19.65 -6.87 5.20
C HIS A 66 19.32 -5.59 5.97
N ALA A 67 18.81 -4.55 5.31
CA ALA A 67 18.41 -3.31 5.94
C ALA A 67 17.30 -3.49 6.99
N LEU A 68 16.31 -4.35 6.72
CA LEU A 68 15.24 -4.65 7.67
C LEU A 68 15.74 -5.48 8.87
N ARG A 69 16.65 -6.44 8.65
CA ARG A 69 17.31 -7.19 9.74
C ARG A 69 18.16 -6.27 10.61
N GLN A 70 18.96 -5.41 10.00
CA GLN A 70 19.75 -4.42 10.72
C GLN A 70 18.85 -3.52 11.57
N HIS A 71 17.79 -2.97 10.99
CA HIS A 71 16.82 -2.15 11.71
C HIS A 71 16.16 -2.90 12.87
N ALA A 72 15.67 -4.12 12.64
CA ALA A 72 15.02 -4.93 13.68
C ALA A 72 15.98 -5.22 14.85
N ARG A 73 17.26 -5.50 14.55
CA ARG A 73 18.30 -5.68 15.55
C ARG A 73 18.56 -4.39 16.33
N GLU A 74 18.75 -3.27 15.64
CA GLU A 74 18.98 -1.97 16.26
C GLU A 74 17.81 -1.63 17.20
N PHE A 75 16.58 -1.68 16.70
CA PHE A 75 15.38 -1.40 17.49
C PHE A 75 15.23 -2.34 18.70
N ALA A 76 15.44 -3.64 18.50
CA ALA A 76 15.41 -4.60 19.60
C ALA A 76 16.46 -4.30 20.66
N THR A 77 17.63 -3.76 20.31
CA THR A 77 18.70 -3.43 21.28
C THR A 77 18.49 -2.10 22.00
N THR A 78 17.95 -1.09 21.32
CA THR A 78 17.90 0.30 21.78
C THR A 78 16.55 0.73 22.35
N SER A 79 15.46 0.02 22.05
CA SER A 79 14.12 0.42 22.50
C SER A 79 13.89 0.16 23.98
N ASP A 80 13.75 1.25 24.75
CA ASP A 80 13.40 1.19 26.18
C ASP A 80 11.98 0.67 26.42
N ILE A 81 11.06 0.93 25.48
CA ILE A 81 9.69 0.42 25.54
C ILE A 81 9.69 -1.10 25.42
N LEU A 82 10.47 -1.66 24.48
CA LEU A 82 10.58 -3.12 24.35
C LEU A 82 11.25 -3.74 25.58
N ARG A 83 12.35 -3.14 26.03
CA ARG A 83 13.08 -3.61 27.22
C ARG A 83 12.18 -3.65 28.44
N SER A 84 11.41 -2.60 28.69
CA SER A 84 10.48 -2.55 29.83
C SER A 84 9.37 -3.59 29.74
N ARG A 85 8.81 -3.83 28.55
CA ARG A 85 7.81 -4.88 28.31
C ARG A 85 8.36 -6.29 28.49
N ALA A 86 9.60 -6.54 28.10
CA ALA A 86 10.19 -7.88 27.99
C ALA A 86 11.09 -8.27 29.18
N GLY A 87 10.79 -7.79 30.39
CA GLY A 87 11.47 -8.22 31.62
C GLY A 87 12.60 -7.32 32.11
N GLY A 88 12.79 -6.14 31.51
CA GLY A 88 13.72 -5.12 32.02
C GLY A 88 15.18 -5.55 31.88
N PRO A 89 15.99 -5.58 32.97
CA PRO A 89 17.42 -5.89 32.90
C PRO A 89 17.80 -7.27 32.33
N SER A 90 16.90 -8.26 32.39
CA SER A 90 17.13 -9.63 31.87
C SER A 90 16.74 -9.82 30.40
N TYR A 91 16.33 -8.73 29.74
CA TYR A 91 15.90 -8.74 28.34
C TYR A 91 17.03 -9.12 27.38
N ASP A 92 16.81 -10.17 26.59
CA ASP A 92 17.69 -10.55 25.47
C ASP A 92 17.08 -10.10 24.13
N PRO A 93 17.68 -9.11 23.43
CA PRO A 93 17.22 -8.67 22.11
C PRO A 93 17.12 -9.79 21.07
N ARG A 94 17.91 -10.86 21.18
CA ARG A 94 17.88 -11.99 20.25
C ARG A 94 16.58 -12.78 20.33
N SER A 95 15.98 -12.86 21.51
CA SER A 95 14.67 -13.51 21.69
C SER A 95 13.57 -12.82 20.89
N VAL A 96 13.69 -11.50 20.71
CA VAL A 96 12.76 -10.69 19.93
C VAL A 96 13.03 -10.83 18.43
N THR A 97 14.28 -10.68 17.99
CA THR A 97 14.62 -10.75 16.56
C THR A 97 14.36 -12.13 15.96
N LYS A 98 14.45 -13.22 16.74
CA LYS A 98 14.10 -14.58 16.29
C LYS A 98 12.62 -14.78 15.95
N ARG A 99 11.75 -13.86 16.37
CA ARG A 99 10.32 -13.84 16.02
C ARG A 99 10.00 -13.01 14.77
N ILE A 100 11.00 -12.31 14.23
CA ILE A 100 10.88 -11.49 13.02
C ILE A 100 11.48 -12.23 11.84
N HIS A 101 10.62 -12.59 10.91
CA HIS A 101 10.95 -13.37 9.71
C HIS A 101 10.83 -12.47 8.49
N ILE A 102 11.93 -12.31 7.75
CA ILE A 102 11.96 -11.43 6.58
C ILE A 102 12.29 -12.27 5.35
N LEU A 103 11.33 -12.39 4.44
CA LEU A 103 11.40 -13.11 3.18
C LEU A 103 11.32 -12.11 2.01
N SER A 104 11.53 -12.55 0.78
CA SER A 104 11.30 -11.67 -0.37
C SER A 104 10.92 -12.44 -1.61
N VAL A 105 10.08 -11.83 -2.45
CA VAL A 105 9.67 -12.34 -3.75
C VAL A 105 9.95 -11.27 -4.80
N GLN A 106 10.41 -11.70 -5.98
CA GLN A 106 10.65 -10.78 -7.10
C GLN A 106 9.34 -10.40 -7.76
N LEU A 107 9.14 -9.11 -7.97
CA LEU A 107 7.94 -8.56 -8.56
C LEU A 107 8.27 -7.30 -9.36
N ASP A 108 8.15 -7.39 -10.67
CA ASP A 108 8.02 -6.22 -11.52
C ASP A 108 6.55 -6.07 -11.94
N LEU A 109 5.90 -5.02 -11.44
CA LEU A 109 4.49 -4.74 -11.72
C LEU A 109 4.23 -4.38 -13.18
N CYS A 110 5.27 -3.99 -13.92
CA CYS A 110 5.20 -3.73 -15.35
C CYS A 110 5.46 -4.98 -16.22
N ASN A 111 5.72 -6.14 -15.61
CA ASN A 111 5.83 -7.42 -16.32
C ASN A 111 4.79 -8.39 -15.75
N LEU A 112 3.71 -8.63 -16.50
CA LEU A 112 2.59 -9.44 -16.01
C LEU A 112 2.94 -10.92 -15.87
N ALA A 113 3.95 -11.40 -16.60
CA ALA A 113 4.49 -12.74 -16.36
C ALA A 113 5.20 -12.82 -15.00
N ASP A 114 5.92 -11.76 -14.60
CA ASP A 114 6.53 -11.66 -13.27
C ASP A 114 5.49 -11.56 -12.17
N VAL A 115 4.44 -10.76 -12.37
CA VAL A 115 3.29 -10.68 -11.45
C VAL A 115 2.69 -12.06 -11.20
N HIS A 116 2.45 -12.82 -12.27
CA HIS A 116 1.92 -14.17 -12.17
C HIS A 116 2.91 -15.13 -11.48
N ARG A 117 4.19 -15.14 -11.87
CA ARG A 117 5.21 -15.99 -11.24
C ARG A 117 5.35 -15.72 -9.74
N ALA A 118 5.33 -14.45 -9.35
CA ALA A 118 5.41 -14.02 -7.96
C ALA A 118 4.21 -14.53 -7.15
N ALA A 119 2.99 -14.41 -7.69
CA ALA A 119 1.79 -14.90 -7.03
C ALA A 119 1.80 -16.43 -6.93
N GLU A 120 2.15 -17.14 -8.00
CA GLU A 120 2.27 -18.60 -8.00
C GLU A 120 3.31 -19.10 -6.99
N GLN A 121 4.46 -18.42 -6.87
CA GLN A 121 5.47 -18.75 -5.88
C GLN A 121 4.92 -18.64 -4.45
N LEU A 122 4.14 -17.59 -4.16
CA LEU A 122 3.55 -17.38 -2.84
C LEU A 122 2.42 -18.37 -2.53
N VAL A 123 1.53 -18.60 -3.49
CA VAL A 123 0.33 -19.42 -3.31
C VAL A 123 0.66 -20.92 -3.32
N ASN A 124 1.47 -21.36 -4.29
CA ASN A 124 1.69 -22.77 -4.57
C ASN A 124 3.13 -23.24 -4.29
N GLY A 125 4.07 -22.31 -4.23
CA GLY A 125 5.50 -22.58 -4.08
C GLY A 125 6.04 -22.39 -2.65
N THR A 126 7.34 -22.13 -2.60
CA THR A 126 8.10 -21.89 -1.37
C THR A 126 8.95 -20.63 -1.50
N VAL A 127 9.34 -20.07 -0.36
CA VAL A 127 10.22 -18.91 -0.28
C VAL A 127 11.36 -19.21 0.69
N SER A 128 12.55 -18.69 0.38
CA SER A 128 13.76 -18.88 1.17
C SER A 128 14.36 -17.53 1.56
N SER A 129 14.92 -17.46 2.76
CA SER A 129 15.69 -16.31 3.24
C SER A 129 16.78 -16.81 4.18
N PRO A 130 17.87 -17.36 3.61
CA PRO A 130 18.98 -17.85 4.40
C PRO A 130 19.60 -16.71 5.22
N VAL A 131 20.14 -17.08 6.38
CA VAL A 131 20.84 -16.17 7.28
C VAL A 131 22.29 -16.65 7.41
N ASN A 132 23.25 -15.73 7.25
CA ASN A 132 24.68 -16.03 7.29
C ASN A 132 25.40 -15.12 8.30
N GLY A 133 26.56 -15.58 8.78
CA GLY A 133 27.43 -14.78 9.66
C GLY A 133 26.77 -14.34 10.96
N ASN A 134 27.01 -13.09 11.38
CA ASN A 134 26.50 -12.56 12.65
C ASN A 134 24.97 -12.47 12.72
N ASP A 135 24.28 -12.40 11.58
CA ASP A 135 22.81 -12.38 11.57
C ASP A 135 22.22 -13.69 12.09
N ALA A 136 22.94 -14.81 12.00
CA ALA A 136 22.46 -16.13 12.46
C ALA A 136 22.30 -16.21 13.99
N LEU A 137 22.91 -15.28 14.73
CA LEU A 137 22.72 -15.13 16.17
C LEU A 137 21.38 -14.46 16.52
N TYR A 138 20.82 -13.68 15.59
CA TYR A 138 19.64 -12.84 15.81
C TYR A 138 18.41 -13.33 15.05
N PHE A 139 18.59 -13.95 13.88
CA PHE A 139 17.49 -14.32 12.99
C PHE A 139 17.51 -15.81 12.67
N THR A 140 16.33 -16.36 12.41
CA THR A 140 16.16 -17.76 12.01
C THR A 140 16.32 -17.88 10.50
N SER A 141 17.16 -18.82 10.06
CA SER A 141 17.32 -19.13 8.63
C SER A 141 16.07 -19.85 8.12
N LEU A 142 15.54 -19.40 6.98
CA LEU A 142 14.34 -19.96 6.36
C LEU A 142 14.71 -20.57 5.01
N THR A 143 14.40 -21.84 4.81
CA THR A 143 14.67 -22.57 3.56
C THR A 143 13.41 -23.31 3.15
N ASP A 144 12.94 -23.02 1.94
CA ASP A 144 11.81 -23.65 1.27
C ASP A 144 10.53 -23.71 2.14
N VAL A 145 10.24 -22.61 2.83
CA VAL A 145 9.05 -22.47 3.68
C VAL A 145 7.84 -22.02 2.85
N ARG A 146 6.66 -22.52 3.22
CA ARG A 146 5.38 -22.09 2.62
C ARG A 146 4.77 -20.93 3.40
N ILE A 147 4.11 -20.04 2.67
CA ILE A 147 3.30 -18.97 3.26
C ILE A 147 1.87 -19.50 3.40
N PRO A 148 1.36 -19.70 4.64
CA PRO A 148 0.04 -20.31 4.84
C PRO A 148 -1.10 -19.35 4.49
N ARG A 149 -0.86 -18.05 4.65
CA ARG A 149 -1.82 -16.97 4.39
C ARG A 149 -1.11 -15.63 4.31
N LEU A 150 -1.84 -14.60 3.88
CA LEU A 150 -1.47 -13.19 4.00
C LEU A 150 -2.54 -12.50 4.83
N ASP A 151 -2.16 -11.83 5.92
CA ASP A 151 -3.04 -11.03 6.75
C ASP A 151 -3.15 -9.60 6.21
N SER A 152 -2.10 -9.10 5.56
CA SER A 152 -2.14 -7.81 4.88
C SER A 152 -1.22 -7.78 3.66
N VAL A 153 -1.68 -7.16 2.58
CA VAL A 153 -0.87 -6.76 1.42
C VAL A 153 -0.90 -5.24 1.31
N ILE A 154 0.27 -4.61 1.32
CA ILE A 154 0.43 -3.15 1.22
C ILE A 154 0.99 -2.81 -0.16
N PHE A 155 0.13 -2.24 -1.01
CA PHE A 155 0.47 -1.81 -2.36
C PHE A 155 1.03 -0.40 -2.38
N ASN A 156 2.29 -0.29 -1.95
CA ASN A 156 3.07 0.94 -1.85
C ASN A 156 3.86 1.29 -3.13
N ALA A 157 4.30 0.29 -3.90
CA ALA A 157 5.12 0.53 -5.08
C ALA A 157 4.42 1.48 -6.07
N GLY A 158 5.20 2.30 -6.77
CA GLY A 158 4.66 3.14 -7.82
C GLY A 158 5.72 4.03 -8.44
N MET A 159 5.32 4.72 -9.50
CA MET A 159 6.13 5.69 -10.22
C MET A 159 5.31 6.95 -10.58
N GLY A 160 5.99 8.09 -10.66
CA GLY A 160 5.35 9.39 -10.93
C GLY A 160 5.29 9.81 -12.39
N GLY A 161 6.24 9.39 -13.23
CA GLY A 161 6.32 9.84 -14.64
C GLY A 161 6.70 11.31 -14.81
N TRP A 162 7.29 11.95 -13.80
CA TRP A 162 7.69 13.36 -13.84
C TRP A 162 9.05 13.55 -14.50
N THR A 163 9.17 14.65 -15.25
CA THR A 163 10.40 15.08 -15.93
C THR A 163 11.12 16.21 -15.19
N GLY A 164 10.43 16.90 -14.28
CA GLY A 164 11.01 17.97 -13.48
C GLY A 164 9.97 18.90 -12.85
N LEU A 165 10.36 20.15 -12.63
CA LEU A 165 9.51 21.21 -12.11
C LEU A 165 9.42 22.36 -13.12
N ASP A 166 8.23 22.91 -13.29
CA ASP A 166 7.99 24.18 -13.98
C ASP A 166 8.28 25.32 -12.99
N TRP A 167 9.52 25.82 -13.01
CA TRP A 167 10.01 26.82 -12.05
C TRP A 167 9.18 28.11 -11.99
N PRO A 168 8.78 28.75 -13.11
CA PRO A 168 7.84 29.87 -13.08
C PRO A 168 6.54 29.51 -12.35
N LYS A 169 5.98 28.33 -12.60
CA LYS A 169 4.78 27.86 -11.87
C LYS A 169 5.05 27.57 -10.39
N VAL A 170 6.26 27.17 -9.99
CA VAL A 170 6.62 27.02 -8.56
C VAL A 170 6.42 28.36 -7.85
N PHE A 171 7.06 29.42 -8.34
CA PHE A 171 6.96 30.75 -7.73
C PHE A 171 5.52 31.26 -7.77
N HIS A 172 4.83 31.11 -8.91
CA HIS A 172 3.43 31.51 -9.03
C HIS A 172 2.53 30.77 -8.03
N ASN A 173 2.68 29.45 -7.88
CA ASN A 173 1.86 28.65 -6.99
C ASN A 173 2.13 29.01 -5.52
N VAL A 174 3.39 29.20 -5.13
CA VAL A 174 3.75 29.62 -3.76
C VAL A 174 3.20 31.01 -3.45
N LEU A 175 3.33 31.97 -4.38
CA LEU A 175 2.85 33.34 -4.18
C LEU A 175 1.32 33.43 -4.14
N THR A 176 0.61 32.64 -4.94
CA THR A 176 -0.86 32.74 -5.06
C THR A 176 -1.62 31.85 -4.08
N LYS A 177 -1.07 30.71 -3.66
CA LYS A 177 -1.74 29.74 -2.77
C LYS A 177 -1.08 29.63 -1.39
N GLY A 178 0.11 30.20 -1.22
CA GLY A 178 0.92 30.04 -0.02
C GLY A 178 1.75 28.75 -0.04
N LEU A 179 2.84 28.75 0.72
CA LEU A 179 3.82 27.67 0.76
C LEU A 179 3.17 26.30 1.07
N VAL A 180 2.39 26.21 2.14
CA VAL A 180 1.77 24.95 2.60
C VAL A 180 0.91 24.32 1.50
N GLN A 181 0.09 25.11 0.82
CA GLN A 181 -0.78 24.58 -0.25
C GLN A 181 0.04 24.20 -1.48
N ALA A 182 1.03 25.01 -1.85
CA ALA A 182 1.92 24.70 -2.98
C ALA A 182 2.78 23.45 -2.75
N THR A 183 3.16 23.13 -1.51
CA THR A 183 3.93 21.93 -1.19
C THR A 183 3.07 20.70 -0.88
N THR A 184 1.76 20.89 -0.65
CA THR A 184 0.81 19.77 -0.44
C THR A 184 0.08 19.37 -1.73
N TRP A 185 -0.32 20.34 -2.56
CA TRP A 185 -0.99 20.13 -3.86
C TRP A 185 -0.28 20.93 -4.97
N PRO A 186 0.96 20.56 -5.33
CA PRO A 186 1.74 21.28 -6.32
C PRO A 186 1.10 21.26 -7.71
N THR A 187 0.93 22.42 -8.34
CA THR A 187 0.45 22.57 -9.72
C THR A 187 1.57 22.82 -10.74
N PHE A 188 2.81 22.61 -10.33
CA PHE A 188 4.03 22.92 -11.09
C PHE A 188 4.87 21.69 -11.44
N LYS A 189 4.35 20.49 -11.19
CA LYS A 189 5.01 19.23 -11.59
C LYS A 189 5.01 19.13 -13.11
N ALA A 190 6.19 18.96 -13.71
CA ALA A 190 6.32 18.71 -15.13
C ALA A 190 6.35 17.21 -15.39
N ALA A 191 5.56 16.76 -16.37
CA ALA A 191 5.52 15.40 -16.86
C ALA A 191 5.20 15.42 -18.36
N THR A 192 5.52 14.31 -19.03
CA THR A 192 5.20 14.10 -20.44
C THR A 192 4.19 12.96 -20.58
N ALA A 193 3.26 13.11 -21.51
CA ALA A 193 2.35 12.06 -21.93
C ALA A 193 3.07 11.03 -22.82
N GLY A 194 2.38 9.91 -23.09
CA GLY A 194 2.79 8.89 -24.04
C GLY A 194 3.71 7.81 -23.48
N HIS A 195 3.93 7.76 -22.16
CA HIS A 195 4.72 6.70 -21.54
C HIS A 195 3.94 5.40 -21.54
N VAL A 196 4.45 4.44 -22.29
CA VAL A 196 3.86 3.11 -22.43
C VAL A 196 4.89 2.03 -22.10
N VAL A 197 4.41 0.83 -21.84
CA VAL A 197 5.21 -0.37 -21.58
C VAL A 197 4.61 -1.53 -22.34
N ASN A 198 5.46 -2.47 -22.76
CA ASN A 198 5.02 -3.81 -23.13
C ASN A 198 4.91 -4.65 -21.86
N PRO A 199 3.71 -4.95 -21.35
CA PRO A 199 3.52 -5.71 -20.11
C PRO A 199 3.87 -7.20 -20.23
N LEU A 200 4.16 -7.71 -21.43
CA LEU A 200 4.63 -9.07 -21.68
C LEU A 200 5.93 -9.03 -22.52
N PRO A 201 7.04 -8.51 -21.96
CA PRO A 201 8.27 -8.24 -22.70
C PRO A 201 8.95 -9.50 -23.24
N ASP A 202 8.73 -10.65 -22.60
CA ASP A 202 9.33 -11.94 -22.98
C ASP A 202 8.70 -12.56 -24.24
N VAL A 203 7.58 -12.00 -24.69
CA VAL A 203 6.86 -12.48 -25.87
C VAL A 203 7.42 -11.79 -27.11
N LYS A 204 8.16 -12.53 -27.93
CA LYS A 204 8.79 -12.05 -29.19
C LYS A 204 7.79 -11.73 -30.33
N ASN A 205 6.52 -11.49 -30.02
CA ASN A 205 5.46 -11.34 -31.01
C ASN A 205 5.13 -9.85 -31.20
N GLU A 206 5.12 -9.36 -32.43
CA GLU A 206 5.00 -7.93 -32.80
C GLU A 206 3.63 -7.29 -32.47
N LYS A 207 2.70 -8.02 -31.86
CA LYS A 207 1.30 -7.61 -31.66
C LYS A 207 0.83 -7.52 -30.21
N VAL A 208 1.73 -7.53 -29.23
CA VAL A 208 1.30 -7.26 -27.83
C VAL A 208 0.97 -5.77 -27.71
N PRO A 209 -0.28 -5.39 -27.37
CA PRO A 209 -0.63 -3.99 -27.21
C PRO A 209 0.20 -3.35 -26.09
N GLU A 210 0.57 -2.10 -26.25
CA GLU A 210 1.22 -1.37 -25.18
C GLU A 210 0.19 -0.91 -24.13
N MET A 211 0.65 -0.74 -22.90
CA MET A 211 -0.15 -0.25 -21.77
C MET A 211 0.47 1.03 -21.23
N GLY A 212 -0.33 1.95 -20.69
CA GLY A 212 0.20 3.12 -19.99
C GLY A 212 1.15 2.69 -18.85
N GLN A 213 2.40 3.14 -18.87
CA GLN A 213 3.45 2.65 -17.98
C GLN A 213 3.13 2.94 -16.51
N VAL A 214 2.70 4.18 -16.22
CA VAL A 214 2.35 4.61 -14.86
C VAL A 214 1.10 3.89 -14.37
N PHE A 215 0.13 3.64 -15.25
CA PHE A 215 -1.07 2.84 -14.94
C PHE A 215 -0.74 1.39 -14.62
N CYS A 216 0.14 0.77 -15.42
CA CYS A 216 0.61 -0.59 -15.18
C CYS A 216 1.31 -0.70 -13.80
N ALA A 217 2.24 0.20 -13.52
CA ALA A 217 3.01 0.20 -12.27
C ALA A 217 2.20 0.53 -11.01
N ASN A 218 1.23 1.46 -11.10
CA ASN A 218 0.54 1.99 -9.92
C ASN A 218 -0.81 1.30 -9.63
N VAL A 219 -1.43 0.68 -10.64
CA VAL A 219 -2.79 0.11 -10.52
C VAL A 219 -2.85 -1.29 -11.08
N PHE A 220 -2.62 -1.47 -12.39
CA PHE A 220 -2.99 -2.72 -13.06
C PHE A 220 -2.15 -3.93 -12.66
N GLY A 221 -0.82 -3.76 -12.52
CA GLY A 221 0.06 -4.82 -12.03
C GLY A 221 -0.30 -5.26 -10.61
N HIS A 222 -0.64 -4.31 -9.73
CA HIS A 222 -1.12 -4.63 -8.38
C HIS A 222 -2.50 -5.28 -8.40
N TYR A 223 -3.40 -4.84 -9.28
CA TYR A 223 -4.73 -5.40 -9.42
C TYR A 223 -4.65 -6.89 -9.79
N LEU A 224 -3.87 -7.24 -10.81
CA LEU A 224 -3.64 -8.64 -11.17
C LEU A 224 -2.94 -9.42 -10.06
N PHE A 225 -1.97 -8.82 -9.39
CA PHE A 225 -1.27 -9.47 -8.28
C PHE A 225 -2.23 -9.80 -7.13
N ALA A 226 -3.06 -8.85 -6.72
CA ALA A 226 -4.03 -9.00 -5.66
C ALA A 226 -5.06 -10.10 -5.97
N HIS A 227 -5.62 -10.10 -7.19
CA HIS A 227 -6.55 -11.13 -7.65
C HIS A 227 -5.95 -12.53 -7.50
N LYS A 228 -4.68 -12.70 -7.88
CA LYS A 228 -3.98 -13.98 -7.76
C LYS A 228 -3.58 -14.33 -6.33
N LEU A 229 -3.47 -13.36 -5.43
CA LEU A 229 -3.22 -13.56 -4.00
C LEU A 229 -4.49 -13.81 -3.17
N VAL A 230 -5.69 -13.67 -3.76
CA VAL A 230 -6.96 -13.95 -3.08
C VAL A 230 -6.95 -15.27 -2.30
N PRO A 231 -6.43 -16.41 -2.82
CA PRO A 231 -6.38 -17.65 -2.06
C PRO A 231 -5.64 -17.57 -0.70
N LEU A 232 -4.63 -16.69 -0.58
CA LEU A 232 -3.89 -16.46 0.68
C LEU A 232 -4.57 -15.41 1.57
N LEU A 233 -5.38 -14.54 0.98
CA LEU A 233 -6.04 -13.41 1.65
C LEU A 233 -7.44 -13.76 2.17
N SER A 234 -8.14 -14.69 1.50
CA SER A 234 -9.43 -15.20 1.93
C SER A 234 -9.30 -16.00 3.23
N ARG A 235 -10.41 -16.08 3.96
CA ARG A 235 -10.52 -16.80 5.23
C ARG A 235 -11.62 -17.85 5.11
N SER A 236 -11.37 -19.04 5.64
CA SER A 236 -12.41 -20.05 5.78
C SER A 236 -13.38 -19.66 6.90
N ASP A 237 -14.64 -20.08 6.82
CA ASP A 237 -15.66 -19.65 7.79
C ASP A 237 -15.46 -20.21 9.20
N ASP A 238 -14.59 -21.22 9.36
CA ASP A 238 -14.23 -21.85 10.64
C ASP A 238 -13.05 -21.17 11.36
N THR A 239 -12.41 -20.18 10.74
CA THR A 239 -11.29 -19.45 11.34
C THR A 239 -11.77 -18.30 12.24
N SER A 240 -11.07 -18.09 13.35
CA SER A 240 -11.24 -16.91 14.21
C SER A 240 -10.44 -15.69 13.72
N LEU A 241 -9.64 -15.85 12.67
CA LEU A 241 -8.82 -14.77 12.13
C LEU A 241 -9.68 -13.73 11.40
N PRO A 242 -9.31 -12.44 11.49
CA PRO A 242 -9.97 -11.41 10.71
C PRO A 242 -9.72 -11.62 9.20
N PRO A 243 -10.59 -11.03 8.35
CA PRO A 243 -10.37 -11.02 6.90
C PRO A 243 -8.99 -10.48 6.54
N GLY A 244 -8.37 -11.06 5.49
CA GLY A 244 -7.15 -10.48 4.93
C GLY A 244 -7.38 -9.05 4.45
N ARG A 245 -6.32 -8.23 4.42
CA ARG A 245 -6.43 -6.80 4.11
C ARG A 245 -5.65 -6.44 2.86
N ILE A 246 -6.32 -5.83 1.88
CA ILE A 246 -5.68 -5.21 0.71
C ILE A 246 -5.62 -3.71 0.96
N ILE A 247 -4.41 -3.19 1.19
CA ILE A 247 -4.18 -1.78 1.55
C ILE A 247 -3.53 -1.07 0.36
N TRP A 248 -4.31 -0.22 -0.32
CA TRP A 248 -3.88 0.54 -1.48
C TRP A 248 -3.26 1.88 -1.09
N GLU A 249 -2.05 2.14 -1.58
CA GLU A 249 -1.38 3.43 -1.36
C GLU A 249 -1.66 4.40 -2.51
N SER A 250 -2.52 5.35 -2.22
CA SER A 250 -2.80 6.50 -3.07
C SER A 250 -1.90 7.69 -2.71
N SER A 251 -2.27 8.88 -3.17
CA SER A 251 -1.63 10.17 -2.86
C SER A 251 -2.66 11.13 -2.28
N ILE A 252 -2.25 12.18 -1.57
CA ILE A 252 -3.16 13.27 -1.16
C ILE A 252 -3.62 14.14 -2.33
N GLU A 253 -2.91 14.06 -3.45
CA GLU A 253 -3.00 15.02 -4.54
C GLU A 253 -4.17 14.89 -5.54
N PRO A 254 -4.66 13.69 -5.90
CA PRO A 254 -5.58 13.54 -7.01
C PRO A 254 -6.90 14.28 -6.75
N GLY A 255 -7.35 15.03 -7.75
CA GLY A 255 -8.66 15.67 -7.76
C GLY A 255 -9.58 15.05 -8.80
N TRP A 256 -10.81 15.56 -8.86
CA TRP A 256 -11.86 15.07 -9.76
C TRP A 256 -11.42 15.04 -11.23
N LYS A 257 -10.85 16.14 -11.71
CA LYS A 257 -10.43 16.32 -13.11
C LYS A 257 -9.24 15.47 -13.56
N ASN A 258 -8.61 14.70 -12.66
CA ASN A 258 -7.40 13.95 -12.99
C ASN A 258 -7.70 12.62 -13.68
N LEU A 259 -8.90 12.06 -13.50
CA LEU A 259 -9.32 10.80 -14.13
C LEU A 259 -10.24 11.09 -15.31
N ASP A 260 -9.85 10.64 -16.50
CA ASP A 260 -10.64 10.67 -17.72
C ASP A 260 -10.84 9.23 -18.20
N LEU A 261 -12.09 8.77 -18.24
CA LEU A 261 -12.42 7.40 -18.65
C LEU A 261 -12.08 7.12 -20.13
N SER A 262 -11.97 8.15 -20.97
CA SER A 262 -11.54 8.01 -22.37
C SER A 262 -10.02 7.81 -22.52
N ASP A 263 -9.26 8.10 -21.47
CA ASP A 263 -7.82 7.85 -21.31
C ASP A 263 -7.57 7.05 -20.02
N PHE A 264 -8.32 5.96 -19.84
CA PHE A 264 -8.35 5.18 -18.59
C PHE A 264 -6.97 4.67 -18.16
N GLN A 265 -6.11 4.31 -19.12
CA GLN A 265 -4.73 3.87 -18.87
C GLN A 265 -3.73 5.04 -18.73
N ALA A 266 -4.21 6.28 -18.72
CA ALA A 266 -3.46 7.51 -18.53
C ALA A 266 -2.28 7.68 -19.51
N ILE A 267 -2.49 7.37 -20.79
CA ILE A 267 -1.47 7.44 -21.83
C ILE A 267 -1.37 8.86 -22.38
N LYS A 268 -2.50 9.54 -22.61
CA LYS A 268 -2.55 10.85 -23.27
C LYS A 268 -2.36 12.01 -22.29
N THR A 269 -2.68 11.81 -21.02
CA THR A 269 -2.57 12.85 -19.99
C THR A 269 -1.13 13.13 -19.56
N ASN A 270 -0.84 14.39 -19.25
CA ASN A 270 0.39 14.79 -18.55
C ASN A 270 0.28 14.63 -17.01
N ALA A 271 -0.85 14.12 -16.51
CA ALA A 271 -1.12 13.92 -15.09
C ALA A 271 -1.33 12.43 -14.77
N ALA A 272 -0.49 11.56 -15.35
CA ALA A 272 -0.68 10.11 -15.26
C ALA A 272 -0.60 9.58 -13.82
N TYR A 273 0.28 10.15 -12.99
CA TYR A 273 0.34 9.82 -11.57
C TYR A 273 -0.97 10.16 -10.85
N GLU A 274 -1.49 11.37 -11.03
CA GLU A 274 -2.73 11.81 -10.39
C GLU A 274 -3.93 11.03 -10.92
N SER A 275 -3.98 10.72 -12.23
CA SER A 275 -5.03 9.90 -12.84
C SER A 275 -5.07 8.51 -12.21
N THR A 276 -3.92 7.84 -12.11
CA THR A 276 -3.82 6.49 -11.54
C THR A 276 -4.15 6.46 -10.04
N LYS A 277 -3.68 7.46 -9.28
CA LYS A 277 -4.02 7.57 -7.85
C LYS A 277 -5.49 7.93 -7.62
N ARG A 278 -6.12 8.71 -8.53
CA ARG A 278 -7.56 8.95 -8.52
C ARG A 278 -8.34 7.67 -8.80
N LEU A 279 -7.91 6.86 -9.76
CA LEU A 279 -8.51 5.55 -10.03
C LEU A 279 -8.41 4.63 -8.80
N THR A 280 -7.26 4.60 -8.13
CA THR A 280 -7.09 3.87 -6.85
C THR A 280 -8.07 4.33 -5.78
N ASP A 281 -8.27 5.66 -5.63
CA ASP A 281 -9.25 6.20 -4.68
C ASP A 281 -10.66 5.70 -4.98
N VAL A 282 -11.08 5.83 -6.24
CA VAL A 282 -12.42 5.44 -6.71
C VAL A 282 -12.66 3.95 -6.50
N LEU A 283 -11.75 3.08 -6.93
CA LEU A 283 -11.90 1.62 -6.78
C LEU A 283 -12.02 1.22 -5.31
N SER A 284 -11.14 1.73 -4.45
CA SER A 284 -11.09 1.34 -3.04
C SER A 284 -12.34 1.80 -2.27
N LEU A 285 -12.74 3.06 -2.44
CA LEU A 285 -13.85 3.65 -1.68
C LEU A 285 -15.24 3.18 -2.15
N THR A 286 -15.32 2.61 -3.35
CA THR A 286 -16.56 2.06 -3.90
C THR A 286 -16.66 0.53 -3.80
N ALA A 287 -15.63 -0.14 -3.28
CA ALA A 287 -15.54 -1.61 -3.26
C ALA A 287 -16.68 -2.29 -2.48
N THR A 288 -17.18 -1.66 -1.43
CA THR A 288 -18.26 -2.19 -0.57
C THR A 288 -19.65 -1.83 -1.08
N LEU A 289 -19.77 -1.01 -2.14
CA LEU A 289 -21.06 -0.55 -2.64
C LEU A 289 -21.82 -1.66 -3.36
N PRO A 290 -23.16 -1.77 -3.15
CA PRO A 290 -23.97 -2.76 -3.85
C PRO A 290 -23.87 -2.70 -5.38
N SER A 291 -23.69 -1.51 -5.94
CA SER A 291 -23.58 -1.27 -7.38
C SER A 291 -22.27 -1.80 -8.00
N ALA A 292 -21.16 -1.79 -7.25
CA ALA A 292 -19.87 -2.31 -7.69
C ALA A 292 -19.71 -3.82 -7.41
N ARG A 293 -20.55 -4.39 -6.53
CA ARG A 293 -20.46 -5.77 -6.05
C ARG A 293 -20.27 -6.84 -7.13
N PRO A 294 -20.92 -6.81 -8.31
CA PRO A 294 -20.71 -7.83 -9.34
C PRO A 294 -19.25 -7.91 -9.82
N PHE A 295 -18.60 -6.75 -9.96
CA PHE A 295 -17.21 -6.65 -10.40
C PHE A 295 -16.24 -6.95 -9.27
N VAL A 296 -16.51 -6.44 -8.07
CA VAL A 296 -15.69 -6.68 -6.88
C VAL A 296 -15.70 -8.16 -6.50
N ASN A 297 -16.85 -8.83 -6.55
CA ASN A 297 -16.94 -10.26 -6.32
C ASN A 297 -16.11 -11.05 -7.33
N SER A 298 -16.18 -10.68 -8.62
CA SER A 298 -15.37 -11.31 -9.67
C SER A 298 -13.86 -11.11 -9.43
N TYR A 299 -13.47 -9.93 -8.96
CA TYR A 299 -12.09 -9.61 -8.59
C TYR A 299 -11.59 -10.33 -7.33
N LEU A 300 -12.44 -10.50 -6.32
CA LEU A 300 -12.11 -11.15 -5.04
C LEU A 300 -12.45 -12.64 -5.01
N GLN A 301 -12.84 -13.23 -6.15
CA GLN A 301 -13.08 -14.66 -6.26
C GLN A 301 -11.78 -15.41 -6.55
N PRO A 302 -11.46 -16.48 -5.81
CA PRO A 302 -10.35 -17.36 -6.15
C PRO A 302 -10.53 -17.98 -7.54
N ALA A 303 -9.44 -18.10 -8.31
CA ALA A 303 -9.47 -18.74 -9.63
C ALA A 303 -9.90 -20.24 -9.57
N THR A 304 -9.59 -20.92 -8.46
CA THR A 304 -10.05 -22.28 -8.18
C THR A 304 -11.34 -22.24 -7.37
N LYS A 305 -12.41 -22.81 -7.92
CA LYS A 305 -13.70 -22.94 -7.21
C LYS A 305 -13.51 -23.87 -6.01
N SER A 306 -13.27 -23.31 -4.82
CA SER A 306 -13.41 -24.05 -3.57
C SER A 306 -14.88 -24.33 -3.32
N THR A 307 -15.18 -25.53 -2.80
CA THR A 307 -16.53 -25.90 -2.34
C THR A 307 -16.86 -25.30 -0.98
N SER A 308 -15.88 -24.79 -0.23
CA SER A 308 -16.09 -24.12 1.05
C SER A 308 -16.44 -22.66 0.85
N GLN A 309 -17.43 -22.16 1.60
CA GLN A 309 -17.63 -20.72 1.72
C GLN A 309 -16.39 -20.09 2.38
N THR A 310 -15.98 -18.94 1.86
CA THR A 310 -14.82 -18.20 2.34
C THR A 310 -15.18 -16.73 2.43
N THR A 311 -14.72 -16.08 3.49
CA THR A 311 -14.78 -14.62 3.62
C THR A 311 -13.68 -13.99 2.75
N PRO A 312 -14.03 -13.08 1.80
CA PRO A 312 -13.05 -12.39 0.97
C PRO A 312 -12.28 -11.33 1.79
N PRO A 313 -11.13 -10.86 1.30
CA PRO A 313 -10.40 -9.79 1.98
C PRO A 313 -11.10 -8.43 1.88
N SER A 314 -10.86 -7.59 2.88
CA SER A 314 -11.27 -6.18 2.90
C SER A 314 -10.31 -5.30 2.11
N ILE A 315 -10.85 -4.21 1.52
CA ILE A 315 -10.08 -3.23 0.74
C ILE A 315 -10.03 -1.91 1.49
N TYR A 316 -8.82 -1.39 1.71
CA TYR A 316 -8.59 -0.14 2.40
C TYR A 316 -7.71 0.82 1.58
N LEU A 317 -7.85 2.11 1.86
CA LEU A 317 -7.16 3.17 1.13
C LEU A 317 -6.32 4.04 2.06
N VAL A 318 -5.06 4.28 1.69
CA VAL A 318 -4.16 5.17 2.41
C VAL A 318 -3.46 6.17 1.52
N HIS A 319 -2.81 7.16 2.12
CA HIS A 319 -1.72 7.90 1.50
C HIS A 319 -0.64 8.27 2.53
N PRO A 320 0.63 8.43 2.11
CA PRO A 320 1.74 8.66 3.05
C PRO A 320 1.89 10.12 3.49
N GLY A 321 0.96 11.00 3.10
CA GLY A 321 1.20 12.45 3.11
C GLY A 321 2.33 12.85 2.14
N ILE A 322 3.04 13.92 2.46
CA ILE A 322 4.20 14.42 1.73
C ILE A 322 5.46 13.88 2.40
N VAL A 323 6.08 12.91 1.72
CA VAL A 323 7.33 12.29 2.11
C VAL A 323 8.41 12.66 1.12
N GLN A 324 9.59 12.93 1.63
CA GLN A 324 10.78 13.09 0.82
C GLN A 324 11.27 11.72 0.34
N THR A 325 11.03 11.44 -0.94
CA THR A 325 11.49 10.21 -1.60
C THR A 325 12.18 10.54 -2.92
N THR A 326 12.90 9.57 -3.48
CA THR A 326 13.49 9.65 -4.82
C THR A 326 12.46 9.51 -5.95
N LEU A 327 11.16 9.48 -5.63
CA LEU A 327 10.09 9.46 -6.64
C LEU A 327 10.14 10.73 -7.50
N PHE A 328 10.57 11.85 -6.92
CA PHE A 328 10.97 13.05 -7.66
C PHE A 328 12.47 13.01 -7.97
N PRO A 329 12.88 13.09 -9.25
CA PRO A 329 14.29 13.08 -9.64
C PRO A 329 14.93 14.44 -9.35
N LEU A 330 15.37 14.65 -8.10
CA LEU A 330 16.06 15.86 -7.65
C LEU A 330 17.55 15.58 -7.46
N ASN A 331 18.41 16.52 -7.87
CA ASN A 331 19.82 16.48 -7.50
C ASN A 331 20.00 16.69 -5.99
N ALA A 332 21.18 16.36 -5.45
CA ALA A 332 21.43 16.39 -4.00
C ALA A 332 21.15 17.76 -3.35
N PHE A 333 21.51 18.86 -4.03
CA PHE A 333 21.26 20.22 -3.54
C PHE A 333 19.76 20.51 -3.43
N MET A 334 19.00 20.22 -4.49
CA MET A 334 17.54 20.38 -4.48
C MET A 334 16.88 19.44 -3.48
N PHE A 335 17.38 18.22 -3.32
CA PHE A 335 16.88 17.26 -2.36
C PHE A 335 17.03 17.79 -0.93
N PHE A 336 18.18 18.38 -0.58
CA PHE A 336 18.36 19.03 0.72
C PHE A 336 17.37 20.18 0.94
N TRP A 337 17.25 21.11 0.00
CA TRP A 337 16.35 22.26 0.14
C TRP A 337 14.88 21.88 0.13
N TYR A 338 14.50 20.86 -0.65
CA TYR A 338 13.18 20.28 -0.61
C TYR A 338 12.83 19.83 0.82
N ARG A 339 13.75 19.12 1.49
CA ARG A 339 13.57 18.73 2.90
C ARG A 339 13.31 19.92 3.82
N VAL A 340 14.12 20.98 3.69
CA VAL A 340 13.97 22.21 4.48
C VAL A 340 12.59 22.82 4.26
N VAL A 341 12.15 22.93 3.01
CA VAL A 341 10.81 23.43 2.65
C VAL A 341 9.70 22.60 3.27
N LEU A 342 9.81 21.26 3.28
CA LEU A 342 8.81 20.41 3.91
C LEU A 342 8.73 20.62 5.43
N TYR A 343 9.87 20.84 6.11
CA TYR A 343 9.86 21.19 7.55
C TYR A 343 9.19 22.54 7.80
N ILE A 344 9.50 23.54 6.97
CA ILE A 344 8.84 24.86 7.05
C ILE A 344 7.33 24.72 6.85
N ALA A 345 6.87 23.83 5.96
CA ALA A 345 5.45 23.58 5.76
C ALA A 345 4.77 22.80 6.90
N ARG A 346 5.52 21.99 7.67
CA ARG A 346 5.02 21.30 8.89
C ARG A 346 4.91 22.25 10.08
N TRP A 347 5.96 23.03 10.35
CA TRP A 347 5.81 24.35 11.01
C TRP A 347 4.84 25.17 10.13
N LEU A 348 4.30 26.34 10.39
CA LEU A 348 3.10 26.81 9.66
C LEU A 348 1.84 25.89 9.73
N GLY A 349 1.91 24.66 10.27
CA GLY A 349 0.78 23.86 10.72
C GLY A 349 0.21 22.84 9.73
N SER A 350 0.93 22.44 8.67
CA SER A 350 0.41 21.41 7.76
C SER A 350 0.47 20.02 8.40
N PRO A 351 -0.67 19.30 8.48
CA PRO A 351 -0.67 17.93 8.97
C PRO A 351 -0.07 16.94 7.97
N TRP A 352 -0.02 17.31 6.70
CA TRP A 352 0.30 16.39 5.60
C TRP A 352 1.78 16.31 5.29
N HIS A 353 2.67 16.80 6.14
CA HIS A 353 4.11 16.70 5.93
C HIS A 353 4.79 15.74 6.92
N PRO A 354 4.60 14.40 6.80
CA PRO A 354 5.38 13.41 7.54
C PRO A 354 6.88 13.41 7.24
N ILE A 355 7.28 13.89 6.06
CA ILE A 355 8.67 14.10 5.58
C ILE A 355 9.47 12.81 5.40
N THR A 356 9.42 11.86 6.34
CA THR A 356 10.20 10.63 6.30
C THR A 356 9.34 9.44 5.90
N GLY A 357 9.95 8.44 5.26
CA GLY A 357 9.25 7.19 4.92
C GLY A 357 8.71 6.46 6.15
N TYR A 358 9.40 6.57 7.29
CA TYR A 358 8.95 6.03 8.58
C TYR A 358 7.63 6.67 9.03
N ASN A 359 7.52 8.01 9.01
CA ASN A 359 6.29 8.70 9.37
C ASN A 359 5.23 8.58 8.27
N GLY A 360 5.62 8.44 7.00
CA GLY A 360 4.69 8.13 5.91
C GLY A 360 4.03 6.76 6.03
N ALA A 361 4.60 5.84 6.83
CA ALA A 361 4.09 4.49 7.02
C ALA A 361 2.99 4.37 8.11
N VAL A 362 2.63 5.45 8.81
CA VAL A 362 1.69 5.41 9.94
C VAL A 362 0.33 4.81 9.56
N ALA A 363 -0.33 5.36 8.54
CA ALA A 363 -1.64 4.90 8.10
C ALA A 363 -1.65 3.45 7.59
N PRO A 364 -0.75 3.03 6.68
CA PRO A 364 -0.74 1.64 6.23
C PRO A 364 -0.37 0.65 7.35
N VAL A 365 0.53 1.01 8.27
CA VAL A 365 0.88 0.13 9.41
C VAL A 365 -0.28 0.03 10.38
N TRP A 366 -0.97 1.14 10.68
CA TRP A 366 -2.17 1.12 11.50
C TRP A 366 -3.24 0.20 10.91
N LEU A 367 -3.55 0.32 9.61
CA LEU A 367 -4.51 -0.59 8.97
C LEU A 367 -4.05 -2.05 8.98
N ALA A 368 -2.75 -2.33 8.86
CA ALA A 368 -2.24 -3.69 8.90
C ALA A 368 -2.27 -4.29 10.31
N LEU A 369 -2.10 -3.46 11.35
CA LEU A 369 -1.96 -3.91 12.73
C LEU A 369 -3.20 -3.67 13.60
N GLN A 370 -4.20 -2.92 13.18
CA GLN A 370 -5.34 -2.61 14.06
C GLN A 370 -6.29 -3.81 14.21
N GLU A 371 -6.95 -3.93 15.36
CA GLU A 371 -8.05 -4.89 15.56
C GLU A 371 -9.21 -4.63 14.59
N GLN A 372 -9.86 -5.70 14.11
CA GLN A 372 -10.87 -5.56 13.05
C GLN A 372 -12.10 -4.79 13.56
N GLU A 373 -12.50 -5.03 14.80
CA GLU A 373 -13.62 -4.36 15.47
C GLU A 373 -13.42 -2.85 15.52
N ALA A 374 -12.18 -2.40 15.76
CA ALA A 374 -11.84 -0.99 15.79
C ALA A 374 -11.87 -0.35 14.39
N LEU A 375 -11.54 -1.09 13.34
CA LEU A 375 -11.67 -0.65 11.95
C LEU A 375 -13.14 -0.58 11.50
N ASP A 376 -13.93 -1.57 11.88
CA ASP A 376 -15.36 -1.64 11.56
C ASP A 376 -16.15 -0.52 12.24
N ALA A 377 -15.83 -0.23 13.51
CA ALA A 377 -16.44 0.85 14.28
C ALA A 377 -16.32 2.23 13.60
N VAL A 378 -15.26 2.45 12.83
CA VAL A 378 -15.01 3.70 12.10
C VAL A 378 -15.30 3.61 10.59
N LYS A 379 -15.83 2.47 10.12
CA LYS A 379 -16.06 2.15 8.70
C LYS A 379 -14.81 2.40 7.86
N ALA A 380 -13.68 1.84 8.29
CA ALA A 380 -12.38 2.16 7.72
C ALA A 380 -12.26 1.93 6.20
N GLU A 381 -13.04 1.02 5.61
CA GLU A 381 -13.09 0.77 4.15
C GLU A 381 -13.65 1.97 3.35
N HIS A 382 -14.45 2.83 4.00
CA HIS A 382 -15.07 3.99 3.36
C HIS A 382 -14.20 5.25 3.47
N VAL A 383 -13.04 5.17 4.12
CA VAL A 383 -12.21 6.33 4.46
C VAL A 383 -10.87 6.23 3.75
N LYS A 384 -10.42 7.37 3.21
CA LYS A 384 -9.01 7.53 2.84
C LYS A 384 -8.20 7.94 4.07
N TRP A 385 -7.28 7.08 4.51
CA TRP A 385 -6.48 7.33 5.70
C TRP A 385 -5.10 7.91 5.35
N GLY A 386 -4.80 9.09 5.87
CA GLY A 386 -3.52 9.75 5.68
C GLY A 386 -2.57 9.56 6.85
N SER A 387 -1.30 9.29 6.53
CA SER A 387 -0.20 9.51 7.47
C SER A 387 0.00 11.01 7.63
N SER A 388 -0.10 11.48 8.87
CA SER A 388 -0.02 12.90 9.21
C SER A 388 0.90 13.13 10.40
N THR A 389 1.34 14.37 10.58
CA THR A 389 2.14 14.81 11.73
C THR A 389 1.61 16.11 12.28
N ASP A 390 1.76 16.35 13.58
CA ASP A 390 1.61 17.71 14.11
C ASP A 390 2.86 18.57 13.89
N TRP A 391 2.85 19.76 14.48
CA TRP A 391 3.96 20.72 14.43
C TRP A 391 5.30 20.13 14.88
N TRP A 392 5.28 19.27 15.90
CA TRP A 392 6.48 18.67 16.50
C TRP A 392 6.96 17.44 15.74
N GLY A 393 6.15 16.95 14.79
CA GLY A 393 6.45 15.74 14.03
C GLY A 393 5.85 14.47 14.63
N GLU A 394 5.04 14.59 15.68
CA GLU A 394 4.32 13.44 16.25
C GLU A 394 3.31 12.93 15.24
N SER A 395 3.45 11.66 14.89
CA SER A 395 2.73 11.07 13.77
C SER A 395 1.41 10.47 14.21
N ARG A 396 0.38 10.60 13.36
CA ARG A 396 -0.97 10.08 13.61
C ARG A 396 -1.66 9.71 12.30
N VAL A 397 -2.62 8.80 12.40
CA VAL A 397 -3.57 8.50 11.32
C VAL A 397 -4.64 9.59 11.30
N LYS A 398 -5.03 10.06 10.11
CA LYS A 398 -6.03 11.10 9.94
C LYS A 398 -6.94 10.81 8.74
N LYS A 399 -8.25 11.10 8.85
CA LYS A 399 -9.15 11.04 7.69
C LYS A 399 -8.76 12.09 6.65
N THR A 400 -8.85 11.73 5.38
CA THR A 400 -8.52 12.61 4.24
C THR A 400 -9.74 12.78 3.35
N GLU A 401 -10.05 14.03 3.03
CA GLU A 401 -11.14 14.36 2.12
C GLU A 401 -10.80 13.94 0.69
N VAL A 402 -11.77 13.31 0.03
CA VAL A 402 -11.71 12.92 -1.37
C VAL A 402 -12.78 13.68 -2.14
N GLU A 403 -12.39 14.41 -3.17
CA GLU A 403 -13.31 15.19 -4.00
C GLU A 403 -14.40 14.28 -4.59
N GLY A 404 -15.68 14.61 -4.38
CA GLY A 404 -16.83 13.81 -4.78
C GLY A 404 -17.22 12.68 -3.82
N TRP A 405 -16.44 12.39 -2.79
CA TRP A 405 -16.75 11.37 -1.77
C TRP A 405 -16.79 11.92 -0.33
N GLY A 406 -16.16 13.07 -0.08
CA GLY A 406 -16.04 13.63 1.26
C GLY A 406 -15.04 12.84 2.12
N TRP A 407 -15.37 12.63 3.39
CA TRP A 407 -14.48 11.96 4.35
C TRP A 407 -14.70 10.45 4.47
N ASP A 408 -15.96 10.02 4.32
CA ASP A 408 -16.39 8.62 4.45
C ASP A 408 -17.67 8.28 3.64
N GLY A 409 -18.00 9.09 2.63
CA GLY A 409 -19.23 8.94 1.85
C GLY A 409 -20.49 9.52 2.51
N THR A 410 -20.36 10.10 3.71
CA THR A 410 -21.46 10.84 4.36
C THR A 410 -21.47 12.31 3.96
N VAL A 411 -22.65 12.83 3.64
CA VAL A 411 -22.87 14.25 3.37
C VAL A 411 -22.99 14.97 4.71
N GLU A 412 -21.93 15.67 5.12
CA GLU A 412 -21.87 16.43 6.37
C GLU A 412 -22.15 17.92 6.13
N THR A 413 -22.91 18.55 7.01
CA THR A 413 -23.10 20.00 7.02
C THR A 413 -21.84 20.71 7.52
N ARG A 414 -21.68 21.97 7.10
CA ARG A 414 -20.55 22.80 7.57
C ARG A 414 -20.53 23.03 9.08
N THR A 415 -21.70 22.97 9.72
CA THR A 415 -21.84 23.07 11.18
C THR A 415 -21.28 21.82 11.86
N GLU A 416 -21.57 20.63 11.34
CA GLU A 416 -21.04 19.36 11.87
C GLU A 416 -19.52 19.30 11.75
N LEU A 417 -18.95 19.70 10.61
CA LEU A 417 -17.50 19.76 10.42
C LEU A 417 -16.81 20.74 11.38
N LYS A 418 -17.44 21.88 11.66
CA LYS A 418 -16.91 22.87 12.63
C LYS A 418 -17.02 22.39 14.08
N ASN A 419 -18.02 21.59 14.39
CA ASN A 419 -18.33 21.11 15.74
C ASN A 419 -17.90 19.64 15.95
N GLU A 420 -17.02 19.12 15.09
CA GLU A 420 -16.44 17.79 15.22
C GLU A 420 -15.93 17.54 16.64
N LYS A 421 -16.45 16.49 17.27
CA LYS A 421 -16.07 16.06 18.62
C LYS A 421 -14.96 15.01 18.53
N GLY A 422 -14.09 14.97 19.55
CA GLY A 422 -13.04 13.96 19.69
C GLY A 422 -11.67 14.45 19.20
N GLU A 423 -11.58 14.90 17.95
CA GLU A 423 -10.31 15.34 17.37
C GLU A 423 -9.95 16.79 17.71
N ARG A 424 -8.67 17.06 17.99
CA ARG A 424 -8.14 18.40 18.32
C ARG A 424 -6.92 18.74 17.46
N GLY A 425 -6.68 20.05 17.28
CA GLY A 425 -5.53 20.55 16.54
C GLY A 425 -5.43 19.95 15.13
N ALA A 426 -4.25 19.41 14.79
CA ALA A 426 -3.97 18.77 13.50
C ALA A 426 -4.89 17.59 13.17
N GLY A 427 -5.51 16.95 14.16
CA GLY A 427 -6.42 15.81 13.97
C GLY A 427 -7.75 16.17 13.31
N ARG A 428 -8.26 17.39 13.53
CA ARG A 428 -9.58 17.84 13.04
C ARG A 428 -9.71 17.78 11.52
N LYS A 429 -10.81 17.26 10.97
CA LYS A 429 -11.08 17.17 9.52
C LYS A 429 -10.73 18.44 8.75
N ILE A 430 -11.19 19.60 9.22
CA ILE A 430 -11.01 20.88 8.53
C ILE A 430 -9.55 21.37 8.46
N VAL A 431 -8.67 20.86 9.33
CA VAL A 431 -7.25 21.25 9.36
C VAL A 431 -6.48 20.50 8.29
N GLY A 432 -5.78 21.25 7.44
CA GLY A 432 -5.08 20.70 6.28
C GLY A 432 -6.01 20.42 5.09
N ARG A 433 -7.18 21.06 4.99
CA ARG A 433 -8.02 20.92 3.78
C ARG A 433 -7.38 21.62 2.57
N LYS A 434 -7.61 21.07 1.37
CA LYS A 434 -7.17 21.69 0.10
C LYS A 434 -7.85 23.05 -0.10
N SER A 435 -7.08 24.05 -0.55
CA SER A 435 -7.62 25.37 -0.86
C SER A 435 -8.67 25.28 -1.97
N GLY A 436 -9.86 25.83 -1.72
CA GLY A 436 -10.98 25.79 -2.66
C GLY A 436 -11.76 24.46 -2.66
N ALA A 437 -11.49 23.54 -1.73
CA ALA A 437 -12.32 22.34 -1.56
C ALA A 437 -13.78 22.71 -1.26
N THR A 438 -14.70 22.00 -1.92
CA THR A 438 -16.14 22.15 -1.75
C THR A 438 -16.68 21.02 -0.88
N ASP A 439 -17.67 21.33 -0.04
CA ASP A 439 -18.34 20.33 0.78
C ASP A 439 -19.07 19.32 -0.13
N LEU A 440 -19.13 18.06 0.30
CA LEU A 440 -19.80 17.00 -0.45
C LEU A 440 -21.28 17.33 -0.60
N THR A 441 -21.83 17.09 -1.79
CA THR A 441 -23.28 17.11 -2.04
C THR A 441 -23.75 15.70 -2.39
N GLU A 442 -25.05 15.47 -2.26
CA GLU A 442 -25.65 14.18 -2.61
C GLU A 442 -25.46 13.85 -4.09
N GLU A 443 -25.60 14.85 -4.97
CA GLU A 443 -25.39 14.69 -6.40
C GLU A 443 -23.95 14.27 -6.71
N LYS A 444 -22.97 14.91 -6.06
CA LYS A 444 -21.55 14.56 -6.22
C LYS A 444 -21.20 13.19 -5.66
N ARG A 445 -21.86 12.77 -4.58
CA ARG A 445 -21.73 11.40 -4.08
C ARG A 445 -22.23 10.40 -5.11
N VAL A 446 -23.43 10.59 -5.65
CA VAL A 446 -24.00 9.69 -6.67
C VAL A 446 -23.15 9.65 -7.94
N GLU A 447 -22.63 10.78 -8.41
CA GLU A 447 -21.66 10.82 -9.53
C GLU A 447 -20.40 9.99 -9.23
N PHE A 448 -19.87 10.06 -8.00
CA PHE A 448 -18.70 9.28 -7.58
C PHE A 448 -18.99 7.78 -7.51
N GLU A 449 -20.17 7.38 -7.02
CA GLU A 449 -20.59 5.98 -6.99
C GLU A 449 -20.71 5.40 -8.41
N GLN A 450 -21.31 6.16 -9.33
CA GLN A 450 -21.41 5.76 -10.74
C GLN A 450 -20.03 5.66 -11.40
N LEU A 451 -19.15 6.62 -11.14
CA LEU A 451 -17.75 6.56 -11.58
C LEU A 451 -17.05 5.28 -11.06
N GLY A 452 -17.35 4.87 -9.83
CA GLY A 452 -16.90 3.60 -9.25
C GLY A 452 -17.30 2.39 -10.09
N VAL A 453 -18.58 2.29 -10.44
CA VAL A 453 -19.11 1.20 -11.29
C VAL A 453 -18.38 1.15 -12.63
N ASP A 454 -18.20 2.31 -13.28
CA ASP A 454 -17.54 2.38 -14.59
C ASP A 454 -16.06 1.99 -14.51
N CYS A 455 -15.36 2.43 -13.45
CA CYS A 455 -13.97 2.05 -13.20
C CYS A 455 -13.81 0.55 -12.94
N TRP A 456 -14.65 -0.04 -12.08
CA TRP A 456 -14.62 -1.47 -11.77
C TRP A 456 -14.90 -2.31 -13.01
N LYS A 457 -15.90 -1.91 -13.81
CA LYS A 457 -16.23 -2.58 -15.08
C LYS A 457 -15.05 -2.56 -16.05
N GLU A 458 -14.38 -1.43 -16.21
CA GLU A 458 -13.24 -1.31 -17.13
C GLU A 458 -12.00 -2.07 -16.62
N MET A 459 -11.74 -2.06 -15.31
CA MET A 459 -10.67 -2.88 -14.72
C MET A 459 -10.91 -4.38 -14.93
N GLU A 460 -12.14 -4.86 -14.74
CA GLU A 460 -12.48 -6.27 -14.98
C GLU A 460 -12.41 -6.64 -16.46
N ARG A 461 -12.81 -5.74 -17.36
CA ARG A 461 -12.64 -5.91 -18.82
C ARG A 461 -11.16 -6.07 -19.18
N LEU A 462 -10.30 -5.17 -18.66
CA LEU A 462 -8.86 -5.22 -18.88
C LEU A 462 -8.23 -6.47 -18.27
N ARG A 463 -8.63 -6.87 -17.06
CA ARG A 463 -8.14 -8.11 -16.43
C ARG A 463 -8.45 -9.32 -17.31
N GLY A 464 -9.69 -9.50 -17.72
CA GLY A 464 -10.08 -10.63 -18.58
C GLY A 464 -9.31 -10.66 -19.89
N GLU A 465 -9.10 -9.49 -20.52
CA GLU A 465 -8.30 -9.38 -21.75
C GLU A 465 -6.84 -9.80 -21.52
N TRP A 466 -6.19 -9.29 -20.47
CA TRP A 466 -4.77 -9.52 -20.21
C TRP A 466 -4.47 -10.91 -19.64
N GLU A 467 -5.38 -11.48 -18.85
CA GLU A 467 -5.27 -12.88 -18.40
C GLU A 467 -5.37 -13.84 -19.59
N GLY A 468 -6.32 -13.64 -20.52
CA GLY A 468 -6.41 -14.46 -21.72
C GLY A 468 -5.16 -14.39 -22.61
N ARG A 469 -4.50 -13.21 -22.68
CA ARG A 469 -3.20 -13.05 -23.35
C ARG A 469 -2.09 -13.79 -22.62
N LEU A 470 -2.03 -13.68 -21.29
CA LEU A 470 -1.03 -14.34 -20.46
C LEU A 470 -1.14 -15.87 -20.55
N ASP A 471 -2.35 -16.42 -20.49
CA ASP A 471 -2.59 -17.87 -20.59
C ASP A 471 -2.13 -18.43 -21.94
N SER A 472 -2.41 -17.68 -23.02
CA SER A 472 -1.93 -18.01 -24.36
C SER A 472 -0.40 -18.06 -24.45
N VAL A 473 0.29 -17.19 -23.71
CA VAL A 473 1.76 -17.11 -23.66
C VAL A 473 2.35 -18.21 -22.79
N LEU A 474 1.72 -18.52 -21.65
CA LEU A 474 2.17 -19.55 -20.72
C LEU A 474 1.81 -20.97 -21.17
N GLY A 475 1.13 -21.14 -22.31
CA GLY A 475 0.73 -22.43 -22.85
C GLY A 475 -0.35 -23.13 -22.02
N ARG A 476 -1.13 -22.38 -21.23
CA ARG A 476 -2.25 -22.89 -20.44
C ARG A 476 -3.53 -22.65 -21.24
N LYS A 477 -4.06 -23.69 -21.89
CA LYS A 477 -5.40 -23.66 -22.52
C LYS A 477 -6.33 -24.62 -21.81
#